data_AF-A0A062X370-F1
#
_entry.id   AF-A0A062X370-F1
#
_cell.length_a   1.000
_cell.length_b   1.000
_cell.length_c   1.000
_cell.angle_alpha   90.00
_cell.angle_beta   90.00
_cell.angle_gamma   90.00
#
_symmetry.space_group_name_H-M   'P 1'
#
loop_
_entity.id
_entity.type
_entity.pdbx_description
1 polymer ?
#
loop_
_entity_poly.entity_id
_entity_poly.type
_entity_poly.pdbx_seq_one_letter_code
_entity_poly.pdbx_strand_id
1 'polypeptide(L)'
;MRNSWIPIARRLEAMERHQERAGAGTHPGAYQHEGMSSSADTHGRPRHAEAGGRPHPRISNERIAFARMRTSQDRGADLITSFAGSLPFVYLHAVWFGGWILLNEGVFGEGAVFDRYPFGLLTMIVSLEAIFLSTFVMVSQNREAARQNLRAELDFETNLRSEVWSVHIGRALGLDPDEVERDVQELVAHARAEIRNGQAQPMGPGVMDPGVS
;
A
#
# COMPACT_ATOMS: atom_id res chain seq x y z
N MET A 1 43.14 15.82 9.17
CA MET A 1 42.05 14.82 9.16
C MET A 1 41.70 14.52 7.71
N ARG A 2 41.81 13.25 7.29
CA ARG A 2 41.84 12.82 5.88
C ARG A 2 40.47 12.24 5.48
N ASN A 3 39.91 12.71 4.35
CA ASN A 3 38.54 12.46 3.89
C ASN A 3 38.15 10.97 3.77
N SER A 4 37.06 10.57 4.42
CA SER A 4 36.48 9.22 4.38
C SER A 4 35.52 8.97 3.20
N TRP A 5 35.30 9.95 2.32
CA TRP A 5 34.31 9.88 1.23
C TRP A 5 34.84 9.26 -0.08
N ILE A 6 36.17 9.14 -0.21
CA ILE A 6 36.89 8.63 -1.39
C ILE A 6 36.56 7.14 -1.75
N PRO A 7 36.26 6.22 -0.80
CA PRO A 7 35.94 4.84 -1.13
C PRO A 7 34.59 4.66 -1.84
N ILE A 8 33.63 5.54 -1.56
CA ILE A 8 32.26 5.43 -2.08
C ILE A 8 32.20 5.90 -3.54
N ALA A 9 32.88 7.02 -3.86
CA ALA A 9 32.95 7.56 -5.22
C ALA A 9 33.60 6.57 -6.21
N ARG A 10 34.70 5.91 -5.81
CA ARG A 10 35.35 4.89 -6.65
C ARG A 10 34.49 3.65 -6.89
N ARG A 11 33.55 3.35 -5.99
CA ARG A 11 32.65 2.20 -6.11
C ARG A 11 31.52 2.48 -7.10
N LEU A 12 31.07 3.73 -7.19
CA LEU A 12 30.06 4.17 -8.15
C LEU A 12 30.61 4.20 -9.59
N GLU A 13 31.81 4.75 -9.80
CA GLU A 13 32.46 4.75 -11.12
C GLU A 13 32.77 3.34 -11.66
N ALA A 14 33.03 2.38 -10.75
CA ALA A 14 33.27 1.00 -11.15
C ALA A 14 31.99 0.28 -11.62
N MET A 15 30.82 0.67 -11.11
CA MET A 15 29.53 0.09 -11.50
C MET A 15 29.06 0.63 -12.86
N GLU A 16 29.29 1.91 -13.13
CA GLU A 16 28.89 2.55 -14.39
C GLU A 16 29.60 1.95 -15.62
N ARG A 17 30.91 1.68 -15.51
CA ARG A 17 31.70 1.04 -16.58
C ARG A 17 31.28 -0.41 -16.90
N HIS A 18 30.63 -1.10 -15.96
CA HIS A 18 30.10 -2.45 -16.19
C HIS A 18 28.78 -2.41 -16.98
N GLN A 19 28.00 -1.34 -16.82
CA GLN A 19 26.72 -1.18 -17.49
C GLN A 19 26.91 -0.81 -18.98
N GLU A 20 27.91 0.00 -19.31
CA GLU A 20 28.23 0.36 -20.70
C GLU A 20 28.72 -0.85 -21.53
N ARG A 21 29.47 -1.78 -20.92
CA ARG A 21 29.94 -2.99 -21.63
C ARG A 21 28.85 -4.01 -21.91
N ALA A 22 27.74 -3.99 -21.17
CA ALA A 22 26.61 -4.90 -21.38
C ALA A 22 25.67 -4.47 -22.52
N GLY A 23 25.79 -3.22 -23.00
CA GLY A 23 24.94 -2.68 -24.07
C GLY A 23 25.48 -2.82 -25.51
N ALA A 24 26.72 -3.28 -25.69
CA ALA A 24 27.44 -3.18 -26.97
C ALA A 24 27.73 -4.53 -27.67
N GLY A 25 26.84 -5.50 -27.59
CA GLY A 25 27.02 -6.80 -28.26
C GLY A 25 25.73 -7.46 -28.69
N THR A 26 25.28 -7.21 -29.92
CA THR A 26 24.33 -8.10 -30.61
C THR A 26 24.70 -8.19 -32.08
N HIS A 27 25.44 -9.25 -32.43
CA HIS A 27 25.65 -9.68 -33.81
C HIS A 27 24.36 -10.28 -34.41
N PRO A 28 24.03 -10.02 -35.68
CA PRO A 28 22.91 -10.66 -36.36
C PRO A 28 23.38 -12.00 -36.97
N GLY A 29 22.96 -13.11 -36.36
CA GLY A 29 23.20 -14.47 -36.86
C GLY A 29 22.07 -14.93 -37.76
N ALA A 30 22.44 -15.26 -39.00
CA ALA A 30 21.63 -15.81 -40.07
C ALA A 30 20.69 -16.96 -39.64
N TYR A 31 19.43 -16.89 -40.09
CA TYR A 31 18.57 -18.06 -40.20
C TYR A 31 18.76 -18.65 -41.59
N GLN A 32 19.40 -19.82 -41.63
CA GLN A 32 19.43 -20.69 -42.78
C GLN A 32 18.76 -21.99 -42.37
N HIS A 33 17.64 -22.32 -43.01
CA HIS A 33 17.21 -23.70 -43.19
C HIS A 33 16.48 -23.81 -44.53
N GLU A 34 17.10 -24.58 -45.42
CA GLU A 34 16.59 -25.02 -46.71
C GLU A 34 15.40 -25.97 -46.58
N GLY A 35 14.56 -25.99 -47.61
CA GLY A 35 13.53 -27.00 -47.85
C GLY A 35 12.86 -26.76 -49.21
N MET A 36 13.42 -27.38 -50.25
CA MET A 36 13.01 -27.22 -51.64
C MET A 36 11.84 -28.14 -52.04
N SER A 37 10.98 -27.61 -52.91
CA SER A 37 10.05 -28.30 -53.84
C SER A 37 8.72 -28.89 -53.32
N SER A 38 7.59 -28.46 -53.91
CA SER A 38 6.86 -29.23 -54.92
C SER A 38 5.46 -28.66 -55.20
N SER A 39 5.22 -28.35 -56.48
CA SER A 39 3.99 -28.54 -57.27
C SER A 39 2.68 -27.81 -56.94
N ALA A 40 2.14 -27.23 -58.01
CA ALA A 40 0.83 -26.64 -58.19
C ALA A 40 -0.33 -27.53 -57.71
N ASP A 41 -1.33 -26.92 -57.09
CA ASP A 41 -2.72 -27.20 -57.44
C ASP A 41 -3.64 -25.99 -57.17
N THR A 42 -4.49 -25.73 -58.14
CA THR A 42 -5.54 -24.72 -58.16
C THR A 42 -6.82 -25.33 -57.62
N HIS A 43 -7.34 -24.86 -56.48
CA HIS A 43 -8.77 -24.94 -56.15
C HIS A 43 -9.15 -23.91 -55.08
N GLY A 44 -10.06 -22.99 -55.42
CA GLY A 44 -10.52 -21.92 -54.55
C GLY A 44 -11.54 -22.36 -53.51
N ARG A 45 -11.52 -21.73 -52.32
CA ARG A 45 -12.65 -21.57 -51.39
C ARG A 45 -12.54 -20.24 -50.62
N PRO A 46 -13.66 -19.60 -50.23
CA PRO A 46 -13.71 -18.21 -49.80
C PRO A 46 -13.32 -18.00 -48.33
N ARG A 47 -12.87 -16.77 -48.05
CA ARG A 47 -12.49 -16.24 -46.73
C ARG A 47 -13.63 -16.32 -45.72
N HIS A 48 -13.37 -16.89 -44.56
CA HIS A 48 -14.13 -16.62 -43.33
C HIS A 48 -13.18 -16.41 -42.15
N ALA A 49 -13.13 -15.15 -41.69
CA ALA A 49 -12.80 -14.68 -40.35
C ALA A 49 -11.71 -15.41 -39.56
N GLU A 50 -10.46 -14.90 -39.65
CA GLU A 50 -9.54 -14.97 -38.52
C GLU A 50 -10.14 -14.20 -37.34
N ALA A 51 -10.80 -14.91 -36.44
CA ALA A 51 -11.00 -14.45 -35.08
C ALA A 51 -9.62 -14.42 -34.41
N GLY A 52 -8.92 -13.29 -34.57
CA GLY A 52 -7.72 -12.96 -33.82
C GLY A 52 -8.05 -12.90 -32.33
N GLY A 53 -8.03 -14.07 -31.69
CA GLY A 53 -8.04 -14.19 -30.24
C GLY A 53 -6.77 -13.52 -29.72
N ARG A 54 -6.90 -12.24 -29.34
CA ARG A 54 -5.86 -11.55 -28.59
C ARG A 54 -5.51 -12.44 -27.38
N PRO A 55 -4.25 -12.86 -27.20
CA PRO A 55 -3.89 -13.68 -26.07
C PRO A 55 -4.17 -12.88 -24.80
N HIS A 56 -5.22 -13.25 -24.08
CA HIS A 56 -5.46 -12.74 -22.74
C HIS A 56 -4.23 -13.10 -21.89
N PRO A 57 -3.57 -12.14 -21.23
CA PRO A 57 -2.41 -12.42 -20.40
C PRO A 57 -2.86 -13.33 -19.27
N ARG A 58 -2.43 -14.60 -19.33
CA ARG A 58 -2.59 -15.58 -18.26
C ARG A 58 -1.77 -15.11 -17.07
N ILE A 59 -2.41 -14.39 -16.16
CA ILE A 59 -1.82 -14.01 -14.89
C ILE A 59 -1.52 -15.31 -14.13
N SER A 60 -0.25 -15.51 -13.81
CA SER A 60 0.33 -16.74 -13.32
C SER A 60 -0.37 -17.29 -12.07
N ASN A 61 -0.96 -18.49 -12.20
CA ASN A 61 -1.54 -19.25 -11.10
C ASN A 61 -0.51 -19.69 -10.04
N GLU A 62 0.79 -19.64 -10.34
CA GLU A 62 1.86 -20.03 -9.42
C GLU A 62 1.96 -19.05 -8.23
N ARG A 63 1.71 -17.75 -8.46
CA ARG A 63 1.61 -16.75 -7.38
C ARG A 63 0.46 -17.05 -6.42
N ILE A 64 -0.63 -17.63 -6.94
CA ILE A 64 -1.82 -17.99 -6.15
C ILE A 64 -1.55 -19.25 -5.31
N ALA A 65 -0.78 -20.22 -5.83
CA ALA A 65 -0.40 -21.43 -5.10
C ALA A 65 0.59 -21.14 -3.95
N PHE A 66 1.62 -20.32 -4.19
CA PHE A 66 2.54 -19.87 -3.13
C PHE A 66 1.86 -18.92 -2.13
N ALA A 67 0.88 -18.11 -2.56
CA ALA A 67 0.04 -17.35 -1.66
C ALA A 67 -0.77 -18.25 -0.71
N ARG A 68 -1.32 -19.37 -1.19
CA ARG A 68 -2.08 -20.33 -0.38
C ARG A 68 -1.25 -21.02 0.72
N MET A 69 0.01 -21.36 0.46
CA MET A 69 0.89 -21.95 1.47
C MET A 69 1.30 -20.95 2.56
N ARG A 70 1.50 -19.66 2.21
CA ARG A 70 1.64 -18.57 3.20
C ARG A 70 0.36 -18.36 4.02
N THR A 71 -0.81 -18.62 3.42
CA THR A 71 -2.13 -18.36 4.04
C THR A 71 -2.35 -19.13 5.36
N SER A 72 -1.77 -20.32 5.53
CA SER A 72 -1.95 -21.11 6.76
C SER A 72 -1.24 -20.50 7.97
N GLN A 73 -0.04 -19.95 7.78
CA GLN A 73 0.68 -19.18 8.80
C GLN A 73 0.14 -17.76 8.91
N ASP A 74 -0.26 -17.15 7.78
CA ASP A 74 -0.88 -15.83 7.76
C ASP A 74 -2.22 -15.82 8.50
N ARG A 75 -2.98 -16.93 8.53
CA ARG A 75 -4.24 -17.05 9.27
C ARG A 75 -4.08 -16.92 10.78
N GLY A 76 -3.07 -17.57 11.36
CA GLY A 76 -2.76 -17.43 12.79
C GLY A 76 -2.32 -16.00 13.11
N ALA A 77 -1.48 -15.41 12.26
CA ALA A 77 -1.07 -14.02 12.38
C ALA A 77 -2.23 -13.03 12.16
N ASP A 78 -3.13 -13.27 11.21
CA ASP A 78 -4.32 -12.43 10.96
C ASP A 78 -5.31 -12.51 12.14
N LEU A 79 -5.46 -13.67 12.78
CA LEU A 79 -6.25 -13.82 13.99
C LEU A 79 -5.67 -13.02 15.15
N ILE A 80 -4.34 -13.08 15.35
CA ILE A 80 -3.65 -12.33 16.40
C ILE A 80 -3.65 -10.83 16.09
N THR A 81 -3.40 -10.42 14.85
CA THR A 81 -3.49 -9.02 14.40
C THR A 81 -4.88 -8.44 14.65
N SER A 82 -5.93 -9.16 14.25
CA SER A 82 -7.32 -8.71 14.43
C SER A 82 -7.72 -8.69 15.90
N PHE A 83 -7.23 -9.63 16.71
CA PHE A 83 -7.49 -9.68 18.15
C PHE A 83 -6.77 -8.58 18.92
N ALA A 84 -5.49 -8.33 18.63
CA ALA A 84 -4.68 -7.29 19.28
C ALA A 84 -5.17 -5.86 18.97
N GLY A 85 -5.78 -5.64 17.81
CA GLY A 85 -6.42 -4.36 17.45
C GLY A 85 -7.86 -4.21 17.95
N SER A 86 -8.42 -5.19 18.68
CA SER A 86 -9.84 -5.23 19.02
C SER A 86 -10.14 -4.75 20.45
N LEU A 87 -11.22 -3.99 20.62
CA LEU A 87 -11.74 -3.58 21.93
C LEU A 87 -12.09 -4.75 22.89
N PRO A 88 -12.61 -5.91 22.43
CA PRO A 88 -12.88 -7.07 23.29
C PRO A 88 -11.66 -7.57 24.08
N PHE A 89 -10.45 -7.43 23.53
CA PHE A 89 -9.21 -7.81 24.22
C PHE A 89 -9.01 -7.03 25.52
N VAL A 90 -9.29 -5.72 25.49
CA VAL A 90 -9.15 -4.83 26.64
C VAL A 90 -10.18 -5.19 27.72
N TYR A 91 -11.42 -5.50 27.33
CA TYR A 91 -12.46 -5.92 28.27
C TYR A 91 -12.13 -7.27 28.93
N LEU A 92 -11.59 -8.23 28.18
CA LEU A 92 -11.14 -9.51 28.74
C LEU A 92 -10.06 -9.29 29.81
N HIS A 93 -9.07 -8.44 29.53
CA HIS A 93 -8.01 -8.09 30.49
C HIS A 93 -8.56 -7.38 31.72
N ALA A 94 -9.48 -6.42 31.52
CA ALA A 94 -10.11 -5.70 32.63
C ALA A 94 -10.88 -6.64 33.57
N VAL A 95 -11.64 -7.59 33.02
CA VAL A 95 -12.37 -8.61 33.79
C VAL A 95 -11.41 -9.59 34.46
N TRP A 96 -10.35 -10.03 33.76
CA TRP A 96 -9.34 -10.92 34.31
C TRP A 96 -8.60 -10.29 35.50
N PHE A 97 -8.10 -9.06 35.35
CA PHE A 97 -7.43 -8.33 36.43
C PHE A 97 -8.37 -8.00 37.58
N GLY A 98 -9.58 -7.52 37.27
CA GLY A 98 -10.61 -7.27 38.28
C GLY A 98 -10.94 -8.54 39.06
N GLY A 99 -11.14 -9.66 38.37
CA GLY A 99 -11.39 -10.98 38.99
C GLY A 99 -10.22 -11.45 39.86
N TRP A 100 -8.97 -11.27 39.39
CA TRP A 100 -7.78 -11.64 40.16
C TRP A 100 -7.61 -10.81 41.44
N ILE A 101 -7.84 -9.50 41.35
CA ILE A 101 -7.79 -8.60 42.51
C ILE A 101 -8.90 -8.98 43.51
N LEU A 102 -10.13 -9.18 43.04
CA LEU A 102 -11.25 -9.59 43.90
C LEU A 102 -11.00 -10.95 44.58
N LEU A 103 -10.37 -11.89 43.88
CA LEU A 103 -10.00 -13.19 44.43
C LEU A 103 -8.91 -13.06 45.52
N ASN A 104 -7.91 -12.21 45.31
CA ASN A 104 -6.79 -12.01 46.25
C ASN A 104 -7.13 -11.05 47.42
N GLU A 105 -8.11 -10.17 47.29
CA GLU A 105 -8.65 -9.31 48.37
C GLU A 105 -9.43 -10.10 49.43
N GLY A 106 -9.51 -11.43 49.31
CA GLY A 106 -9.95 -12.28 50.42
C GLY A 106 -11.44 -12.65 50.43
N VAL A 107 -12.12 -12.59 49.27
CA VAL A 107 -13.52 -13.07 49.14
C VAL A 107 -13.67 -14.55 49.54
N PHE A 108 -12.59 -15.35 49.50
CA PHE A 108 -12.57 -16.77 49.91
C PHE A 108 -11.81 -17.06 51.23
N GLY A 109 -11.46 -16.04 52.03
CA GLY A 109 -10.90 -16.19 53.37
C GLY A 109 -9.38 -16.03 53.48
N GLU A 110 -8.91 -15.62 54.66
CA GLU A 110 -7.53 -15.21 55.00
C GLU A 110 -6.45 -16.29 54.79
N GLY A 111 -6.84 -17.54 54.49
CA GLY A 111 -5.93 -18.66 54.23
C GLY A 111 -5.49 -18.84 52.77
N ALA A 112 -6.10 -18.11 51.82
CA ALA A 112 -5.84 -18.24 50.38
C ALA A 112 -5.22 -16.98 49.75
N VAL A 113 -4.51 -16.18 50.53
CA VAL A 113 -3.73 -15.03 50.03
C VAL A 113 -2.49 -15.56 49.31
N PHE A 114 -2.64 -15.95 48.05
CA PHE A 114 -1.58 -16.50 47.22
C PHE A 114 -0.62 -15.41 46.72
N ASP A 115 -1.11 -14.17 46.52
CA ASP A 115 -0.31 -13.02 46.08
C ASP A 115 -0.67 -11.76 46.89
N ARG A 116 0.10 -11.49 47.96
CA ARG A 116 -0.12 -10.30 48.82
C ARG A 116 0.26 -9.03 48.05
N TYR A 117 -0.51 -7.95 48.25
CA TYR A 117 -0.18 -6.63 47.72
C TYR A 117 1.32 -6.33 47.96
N PRO A 118 2.14 -6.08 46.93
CA PRO A 118 1.83 -5.49 45.61
C PRO A 118 1.60 -6.45 44.42
N PHE A 119 1.13 -7.68 44.61
CA PHE A 119 0.82 -8.65 43.53
C PHE A 119 2.02 -8.99 42.63
N GLY A 120 3.06 -9.61 43.20
CA GLY A 120 4.32 -9.90 42.51
C GLY A 120 4.18 -10.92 41.37
N LEU A 121 3.30 -11.91 41.50
CA LEU A 121 3.12 -12.93 40.46
C LEU A 121 2.31 -12.40 39.29
N LEU A 122 1.25 -11.63 39.57
CA LEU A 122 0.47 -10.97 38.52
C LEU A 122 1.36 -10.04 37.69
N THR A 123 2.14 -9.18 38.34
CA THR A 123 3.00 -8.21 37.66
C THR A 123 4.09 -8.89 36.81
N MET A 124 4.64 -10.00 37.27
CA MET A 124 5.60 -10.81 36.49
C MET A 124 4.96 -11.40 35.23
N ILE A 125 3.79 -12.03 35.35
CA ILE A 125 3.07 -12.65 34.22
C ILE A 125 2.64 -11.57 33.22
N VAL A 126 2.09 -10.46 33.69
CA VAL A 126 1.65 -9.33 32.85
C VAL A 126 2.81 -8.71 32.09
N SER A 127 3.99 -8.58 32.73
CA SER A 127 5.17 -8.04 32.04
C SER A 127 5.61 -8.94 30.89
N LEU A 128 5.58 -10.27 31.08
CA LEU A 128 5.87 -11.22 30.03
C LEU A 128 4.82 -11.18 28.90
N GLU A 129 3.54 -11.13 29.27
CA GLU A 129 2.42 -11.02 28.32
C GLU A 129 2.52 -9.74 27.48
N ALA A 130 2.87 -8.61 28.09
CA ALA A 130 3.06 -7.32 27.42
C ALA A 130 4.19 -7.36 26.37
N ILE A 131 5.29 -8.08 26.64
CA ILE A 131 6.37 -8.27 25.66
C ILE A 131 5.84 -9.01 24.43
N PHE A 132 5.11 -10.11 24.63
CA PHE A 132 4.51 -10.85 23.52
C PHE A 132 3.52 -9.99 22.72
N LEU A 133 2.64 -9.24 23.39
CA LEU A 133 1.70 -8.33 22.73
C LEU A 133 2.42 -7.28 21.89
N SER A 134 3.46 -6.64 22.44
CA SER A 134 4.26 -5.66 21.72
C SER A 134 4.90 -6.26 20.46
N THR A 135 5.48 -7.45 20.56
CA THR A 135 6.04 -8.17 19.40
C THR A 135 4.95 -8.50 18.36
N PHE A 136 3.79 -8.98 18.78
CA PHE A 136 2.69 -9.27 17.87
C PHE A 136 2.14 -8.02 17.17
N VAL A 137 2.01 -6.91 17.91
CA VAL A 137 1.64 -5.61 17.35
C VAL A 137 2.68 -5.15 16.32
N MET A 138 3.97 -5.25 16.63
CA MET A 138 5.05 -4.88 15.70
C MET A 138 5.02 -5.71 14.41
N VAL A 139 4.84 -7.02 14.52
CA VAL A 139 4.70 -7.92 13.34
C VAL A 139 3.46 -7.55 12.52
N SER A 140 2.35 -7.26 13.19
CA SER A 140 1.09 -6.85 12.55
C SER A 140 1.25 -5.53 11.79
N GLN A 141 1.84 -4.53 12.44
CA GLN A 141 2.12 -3.22 11.84
C GLN A 141 3.08 -3.33 10.65
N ASN A 142 4.15 -4.12 10.76
CA ASN A 142 5.10 -4.32 9.65
C ASN A 142 4.40 -4.95 8.43
N ARG A 143 3.47 -5.89 8.65
CA ARG A 143 2.70 -6.52 7.59
C ARG A 143 1.68 -5.56 6.97
N GLU A 144 1.01 -4.74 7.77
CA GLU A 144 0.13 -3.69 7.27
C GLU A 144 0.89 -2.64 6.46
N ALA A 145 2.06 -2.19 6.93
CA ALA A 145 2.92 -1.26 6.21
C ALA A 145 3.32 -1.81 4.83
N ALA A 146 3.71 -3.09 4.75
CA ALA A 146 4.00 -3.74 3.48
C ALA A 146 2.79 -3.79 2.53
N ARG A 147 1.59 -4.08 3.06
CA ARG A 147 0.34 -4.06 2.27
C ARG A 147 0.00 -2.64 1.80
N GLN A 148 0.19 -1.63 2.63
CA GLN A 148 -0.05 -0.22 2.29
C GLN A 148 0.91 0.25 1.20
N ASN A 149 2.20 -0.11 1.28
CA ASN A 149 3.18 0.24 0.25
C ASN A 149 2.81 -0.36 -1.12
N LEU A 150 2.39 -1.64 -1.15
CA LEU A 150 1.93 -2.26 -2.40
C LEU A 150 0.68 -1.59 -2.96
N ARG A 151 -0.28 -1.23 -2.11
CA ARG A 151 -1.49 -0.50 -2.54
C ARG A 151 -1.12 0.86 -3.11
N ALA A 152 -0.25 1.61 -2.44
CA ALA A 152 0.19 2.92 -2.91
C ALA A 152 0.84 2.85 -4.30
N GLU A 153 1.64 1.81 -4.58
CA GLU A 153 2.26 1.63 -5.89
C GLU A 153 1.23 1.27 -6.97
N LEU A 154 0.26 0.41 -6.67
CA LEU A 154 -0.85 0.09 -7.59
C LEU A 154 -1.76 1.29 -7.87
N ASP A 155 -2.06 2.08 -6.83
CA ASP A 155 -2.87 3.29 -6.95
C ASP A 155 -2.12 4.34 -7.79
N PHE A 156 -0.81 4.47 -7.61
CA PHE A 156 0.04 5.33 -8.45
C PHE A 156 0.01 4.90 -9.92
N GLU A 157 0.20 3.61 -10.22
CA GLU A 157 0.15 3.10 -11.59
C GLU A 157 -1.23 3.34 -12.23
N THR A 158 -2.30 3.10 -11.48
CA THR A 158 -3.68 3.29 -11.94
C THR A 158 -3.97 4.77 -12.21
N ASN A 159 -3.52 5.66 -11.32
CA ASN A 159 -3.66 7.10 -11.49
C ASN A 159 -2.90 7.59 -12.73
N LEU A 160 -1.64 7.18 -12.90
CA LEU A 160 -0.83 7.55 -14.05
C LEU A 160 -1.46 7.07 -15.36
N ARG A 161 -1.97 5.83 -15.38
CA ARG A 161 -2.67 5.30 -16.56
C ARG A 161 -3.93 6.10 -16.89
N SER A 162 -4.68 6.50 -15.87
CA SER A 162 -5.91 7.29 -16.02
C SER A 162 -5.60 8.70 -16.54
N GLU A 163 -4.52 9.31 -16.05
CA GLU A 163 -4.02 10.61 -16.52
C GLU A 163 -3.61 10.55 -18.00
N VAL A 164 -2.77 9.57 -18.38
CA VAL A 164 -2.35 9.38 -19.78
C VAL A 164 -3.55 9.16 -20.70
N TRP A 165 -4.51 8.34 -20.28
CA TRP A 165 -5.73 8.10 -21.05
C TRP A 165 -6.56 9.37 -21.21
N SER A 166 -6.70 10.16 -20.14
CA SER A 166 -7.45 11.43 -20.16
C SER A 166 -6.82 12.45 -21.10
N VAL A 167 -5.48 12.61 -21.06
CA VAL A 167 -4.73 13.47 -21.99
C VAL A 167 -4.89 12.98 -23.42
N HIS A 168 -4.85 11.67 -23.65
CA HIS A 168 -4.99 11.11 -25.00
C HIS A 168 -6.40 11.35 -25.57
N ILE A 169 -7.45 11.16 -24.78
CA ILE A 169 -8.82 11.49 -25.18
C ILE A 169 -8.98 12.98 -25.42
N GLY A 170 -8.45 13.83 -24.54
CA GLY A 170 -8.48 15.29 -24.71
C GLY A 170 -7.87 15.71 -26.05
N ARG A 171 -6.67 15.23 -26.37
CA ARG A 171 -6.03 15.47 -27.67
C ARG A 171 -6.82 14.92 -28.84
N ALA A 172 -7.41 13.72 -28.72
CA ALA A 172 -8.25 13.13 -29.77
C ALA A 172 -9.53 13.96 -30.04
N LEU A 173 -10.03 14.68 -29.04
CA LEU A 173 -11.16 15.61 -29.13
C LEU A 173 -10.73 17.04 -29.55
N GLY A 174 -9.44 17.30 -29.69
CA GLY A 174 -8.90 18.62 -30.03
C GLY A 174 -8.77 19.58 -28.84
N LEU A 175 -8.91 19.10 -27.60
CA LEU A 175 -8.65 19.87 -26.39
C LEU A 175 -7.14 19.94 -26.14
N ASP A 176 -6.61 21.15 -25.95
CA ASP A 176 -5.21 21.36 -25.60
C ASP A 176 -5.02 21.16 -24.07
N PRO A 177 -4.20 20.19 -23.62
CA PRO A 177 -3.96 19.95 -22.19
C PRO A 177 -3.48 21.19 -21.44
N ASP A 178 -2.68 22.04 -22.08
CA ASP A 178 -2.11 23.24 -21.45
C ASP A 178 -3.18 24.33 -21.22
N GLU A 179 -4.23 24.35 -22.03
CA GLU A 179 -5.38 25.26 -21.86
C GLU A 179 -6.27 24.81 -20.71
N VAL A 180 -6.62 23.52 -20.67
CA VAL A 180 -7.41 22.93 -19.58
C VAL A 180 -6.72 23.12 -18.22
N GLU A 181 -5.40 22.93 -18.14
CA GLU A 181 -4.65 23.13 -16.91
C GLU A 181 -4.67 24.59 -16.44
N ARG A 182 -4.61 25.56 -17.36
CA ARG A 182 -4.72 26.99 -17.02
C ARG A 182 -6.10 27.33 -16.47
N ASP A 183 -7.16 26.86 -17.13
CA ASP A 183 -8.54 27.09 -16.70
C ASP A 183 -8.79 26.51 -15.29
N VAL A 184 -8.27 25.30 -15.03
CA VAL A 184 -8.35 24.67 -13.71
C VAL A 184 -7.58 25.48 -12.67
N GLN A 185 -6.36 25.93 -12.97
CA GLN A 185 -5.56 26.74 -12.05
C GLN A 185 -6.22 28.08 -11.73
N GLU A 186 -6.82 28.74 -12.73
CA GLU A 186 -7.58 29.98 -12.54
C GLU A 186 -8.78 29.76 -11.62
N LEU A 187 -9.61 28.75 -11.90
CA LEU A 187 -10.77 28.40 -11.07
C LEU A 187 -10.38 28.06 -9.63
N VAL A 188 -9.32 27.28 -9.44
CA VAL A 188 -8.80 26.93 -8.10
C VAL A 188 -8.28 28.17 -7.38
N ALA A 189 -7.57 29.07 -8.07
CA ALA A 189 -7.10 30.32 -7.49
C ALA A 189 -8.26 31.21 -7.06
N HIS A 190 -9.29 31.32 -7.90
CA HIS A 190 -10.51 32.07 -7.61
C HIS A 190 -11.26 31.50 -6.40
N ALA A 191 -11.49 30.17 -6.37
CA ALA A 191 -12.15 29.50 -5.25
C ALA A 191 -11.36 29.63 -3.93
N ARG A 192 -10.02 29.52 -3.98
CA ARG A 192 -9.16 29.76 -2.80
C ARG A 192 -9.22 31.20 -2.32
N ALA A 193 -9.32 32.18 -3.22
CA ALA A 193 -9.45 33.59 -2.87
C ALA A 193 -10.81 33.86 -2.20
N GLU A 194 -11.88 33.25 -2.70
CA GLU A 194 -13.22 33.34 -2.12
C GLU A 194 -13.29 32.72 -0.72
N ILE A 195 -12.73 31.52 -0.50
CA ILE A 195 -12.65 30.90 0.83
C ILE A 195 -11.86 31.79 1.80
N ARG A 196 -10.73 32.35 1.35
CA ARG A 196 -9.92 33.24 2.17
C ARG A 196 -10.67 34.51 2.53
N ASN A 197 -11.38 35.12 1.58
CA ASN A 197 -12.17 36.32 1.80
C ASN A 197 -13.40 36.04 2.70
N GLY A 198 -14.03 34.88 2.57
CA GLY A 198 -15.10 34.42 3.45
C GLY A 198 -14.65 34.10 4.88
N GLN A 199 -13.40 33.71 5.09
CA GLN A 199 -12.78 33.55 6.41
C GLN A 199 -12.22 34.86 6.99
N ALA A 200 -11.92 35.85 6.14
CA ALA A 200 -11.37 37.14 6.52
C ALA A 200 -12.44 38.20 6.85
N GLN A 201 -13.73 37.90 6.66
CA GLN A 201 -14.80 38.70 7.24
C GLN A 201 -14.92 38.30 8.71
N PRO A 202 -14.34 39.03 9.69
CA PRO A 202 -14.81 38.88 11.05
C PRO A 202 -16.32 39.13 11.00
N MET A 203 -17.10 38.32 11.72
CA MET A 203 -18.46 38.66 12.08
C MET A 203 -18.39 40.08 12.68
N GLY A 204 -18.61 41.09 11.85
CA GLY A 204 -18.57 42.49 12.25
C GLY A 204 -19.62 42.64 13.35
N PRO A 205 -19.34 43.44 14.39
CA PRO A 205 -20.24 43.53 15.53
C PRO A 205 -21.63 43.86 15.00
N GLY A 206 -22.59 43.01 15.36
CA GLY A 206 -23.97 43.11 14.90
C GLY A 206 -24.42 44.55 14.99
N VAL A 207 -24.71 45.13 13.83
CA VAL A 207 -25.44 46.39 13.74
C VAL A 207 -26.82 46.07 14.32
N MET A 208 -27.00 46.39 15.60
CA MET A 208 -28.32 46.52 16.16
C MET A 208 -29.02 47.64 15.42
N ASP A 209 -30.12 47.25 14.78
CA ASP A 209 -31.12 48.10 14.16
C ASP A 209 -31.57 49.20 15.15
N PRO A 210 -31.30 50.49 14.88
CA PRO A 210 -31.79 51.56 15.73
C PRO A 210 -33.23 51.89 15.33
N GLY A 211 -34.17 51.34 16.08
CA GLY A 211 -35.43 52.02 16.38
C GLY A 211 -36.48 52.00 15.27
N VAL A 212 -37.31 50.96 15.30
CA VAL A 212 -38.73 51.11 15.00
C VAL A 212 -39.42 51.77 16.19
N SER A 213 -39.74 53.06 16.08
CA SER A 213 -40.97 53.75 16.53
C SER A 213 -40.86 55.24 16.29
#